data_AF-A0A938PJ90-F1
#
_entry.id   AF-A0A938PJ90-F1
#
_cell.length_a   1.000
_cell.length_b   1.000
_cell.length_c   1.000
_cell.angle_alpha   90.00
_cell.angle_beta   90.00
_cell.angle_gamma   90.00
#
_symmetry.space_group_name_H-M   'P 1'
#
loop_
_entity.id
_entity.type
_entity.pdbx_description
1 polymer ?
#
loop_
_entity_poly.entity_id
_entity_poly.type
_entity_poly.pdbx_seq_one_letter_code
_entity_poly.pdbx_strand_id
1 'polypeptide(L)' 'LHAAAAFMMLIFLIAHVYLTTAGHTPTAHIKAMITGWEEVD' A
#
# COMPACT_ATOMS: atom_id res chain seq x y z
N LEU A 1 -15.23 -21.65 -1.05
CA LEU A 1 -15.09 -20.39 -0.27
C LEU A 1 -13.62 -20.02 -0.02
N HIS A 2 -12.75 -20.97 0.32
CA HIS A 2 -11.32 -20.67 0.61
C HIS A 2 -10.53 -20.12 -0.59
N ALA A 3 -10.72 -20.67 -1.80
CA ALA A 3 -10.06 -20.16 -3.01
C ALA A 3 -10.46 -18.70 -3.33
N ALA A 4 -11.75 -18.36 -3.22
CA ALA A 4 -12.21 -16.99 -3.43
C ALA A 4 -11.61 -16.01 -2.39
N ALA A 5 -11.49 -16.43 -1.13
CA ALA A 5 -10.82 -15.65 -0.09
C ALA A 5 -9.32 -15.47 -0.39
N ALA A 6 -8.64 -16.49 -0.92
CA ALA A 6 -7.23 -16.38 -1.33
C ALA A 6 -7.05 -15.36 -2.47
N PHE A 7 -7.95 -15.35 -3.46
CA PHE A 7 -7.90 -14.35 -4.53
C PHE A 7 -8.24 -12.93 -4.04
N MET A 8 -9.19 -12.78 -3.10
CA MET A 8 -9.46 -11.46 -2.49
C MET A 8 -8.25 -10.93 -1.71
N MET A 9 -7.56 -11.79 -0.96
CA MET A 9 -6.33 -11.43 -0.25
C MET A 9 -5.19 -11.04 -1.21
N LEU A 10 -5.06 -11.74 -2.34
CA LEU A 10 -4.09 -11.41 -3.39
C LEU A 10 -4.37 -10.03 -4.00
N ILE A 11 -5.63 -9.76 -4.36
CA ILE A 11 -6.05 -8.47 -4.93
C ILE A 11 -5.84 -7.34 -3.92
N PHE A 12 -6.17 -7.57 -2.65
CA PHE A 12 -5.93 -6.60 -1.57
C PHE A 12 -4.45 -6.22 -1.47
N LEU A 13 -3.54 -7.21 -1.47
CA LEU A 13 -2.10 -6.95 -1.43
C LEU A 13 -1.60 -6.16 -2.64
N ILE A 14 -2.05 -6.51 -3.85
CA ILE A 14 -1.66 -5.80 -5.08
C ILE A 14 -2.14 -4.34 -5.02
N ALA A 15 -3.42 -4.12 -4.69
CA ALA A 15 -3.98 -2.79 -4.57
C ALA A 15 -3.31 -1.97 -3.46
N HIS A 16 -3.01 -2.60 -2.31
CA HIS A 16 -2.37 -1.94 -1.19
C HIS A 16 -0.94 -1.47 -1.52
N VAL A 17 -0.14 -2.32 -2.16
CA VAL A 17 1.22 -1.95 -2.59
C VAL A 17 1.18 -0.91 -3.71
N TYR A 18 0.20 -0.98 -4.62
CA TYR A 18 0.02 0.06 -5.65
C TYR A 18 -0.35 1.41 -5.04
N LEU A 19 -1.32 1.46 -4.12
CA LEU A 19 -1.75 2.72 -3.49
C LEU A 19 -0.66 3.33 -2.61
N THR A 20 0.15 2.52 -1.94
CA THR A 20 1.30 3.01 -1.16
C THR A 20 2.45 3.53 -2.04
N THR A 21 2.47 3.18 -3.33
CA THR A 21 3.49 3.63 -4.30
C THR A 21 2.99 4.67 -5.30
N ALA A 22 1.67 4.92 -5.38
CA ALA A 22 1.05 5.90 -6.27
C ALA A 22 1.03 7.34 -5.73
N GLY A 23 1.71 7.62 -4.62
CA GLY A 23 1.88 8.98 -4.10
C GLY A 23 2.82 9.85 -4.94
N HIS A 24 2.94 11.13 -4.57
CA HIS A 24 3.82 12.12 -5.23
C HIS A 24 5.28 11.65 -5.40
N THR A 25 5.74 10.74 -4.54
CA THR A 25 6.88 9.85 -4.79
C THR A 25 6.54 8.43 -4.27
N PRO A 26 7.03 7.36 -4.93
CA PRO A 26 6.69 5.98 -4.57
C PRO A 26 7.14 5.55 -3.16
N THR A 27 7.93 6.38 -2.49
CA THR A 27 8.41 6.17 -1.12
C THR A 27 7.77 7.10 -0.10
N ALA A 28 6.98 8.11 -0.48
CA ALA A 28 6.42 9.09 0.47
C ALA A 28 5.47 8.44 1.47
N HIS A 29 4.48 7.67 1.00
CA HIS A 29 3.53 6.99 1.88
C HIS A 29 4.18 5.84 2.66
N ILE A 30 5.13 5.12 2.06
CA ILE A 30 5.87 4.05 2.76
C ILE A 30 6.78 4.63 3.85
N LYS A 31 7.46 5.75 3.57
CA LYS A 31 8.28 6.49 4.54
C LYS A 31 7.40 7.06 5.66
N ALA A 32 6.22 7.58 5.35
CA ALA A 32 5.27 8.03 6.38
C ALA A 32 4.81 6.88 7.29
N MET A 33 4.57 5.68 6.75
CA MET A 33 4.20 4.50 7.56
C MET A 33 5.33 3.99 8.46
N ILE A 34 6.60 4.06 8.02
CA ILE A 34 7.76 3.59 8.80
C ILE A 34 8.26 4.66 9.78
N THR A 35 8.25 5.92 9.36
CA THR A 35 8.85 7.04 10.12
C THR A 35 7.82 7.74 11.01
N GLY A 36 6.52 7.56 10.75
CA GLY A 36 5.43 8.21 11.50
C GLY A 36 5.25 9.70 11.20
N TRP A 37 6.05 10.26 10.30
CA TRP A 37 6.00 11.66 9.87
C TRP A 37 5.89 11.69 8.35
N GLU A 38 4.85 12.35 7.85
CA GLU A 38 4.70 12.65 6.43
C GLU A 38 5.50 13.93 6.14
N GLU A 39 6.44 13.89 5.19
CA GLU A 39 7.07 15.10 4.66
C GLU A 39 6.01 15.81 3.82
N VAL A 40 5.23 16.65 4.48
CA VAL A 40 4.30 17.60 3.85
C VAL A 40 5.15 18.78 3.38
N ASP A 41 5.54 18.77 2.11
CA ASP A 41 5.92 19.99 1.40
C ASP A 41 4.70 20.90 1.18
#